data_AF-A0A5N6M367-F1
#
_entry.id   AF-A0A5N6M367-F1
#
_cell.length_a   1.000
_cell.length_b   1.000
_cell.length_c   1.000
_cell.angle_alpha   90.00
_cell.angle_beta   90.00
_cell.angle_gamma   90.00
#
_symmetry.space_group_name_H-M   'P 1'
#
loop_
_entity.id
_entity.type
_entity.pdbx_description
1 polymer ?
#
loop_
_entity_poly.entity_id
_entity_poly.type
_entity_poly.pdbx_seq_one_letter_code
_entity_poly.pdbx_strand_id
1 'polypeptide(L)'
;MKLSKAWRLGPLGMKEMQHMLPQHRHRGQLKKPTWIIVLVSMVCMFLAVAYIYPPQTSSACFIFSASGCQTISSWLPPSVRELSDDEIASRVVISNILNTPPMESKNPKIAFMFLTVGSLPFEKLWDKFFQGHEGRFSVYIHASRKKPVHSSSYFVNREIRSGKVEWGTVSMVEAEKRLLANALKDPDNQHFVLLSDSCVPLRDFDYVYNYLMYTNISFIDSFSDPGPHGSGRYSDHMLPEVEKKYFRKGAQWFTMKRQHALVVMADSLYYSKFRDYCKPGMDGRNCYADEHYLPTFFHMHDPNGIANWSVTHVDWSERKWHPKSYEKKDISEQLLKNITSIMESVHVTSEEKVCTIDIICYLFMWFRQLPVVKLIAFGAEEYIWGRFELIVKKKGKGEKDTM
;
A
#
# COMPACT_ATOMS: atom_id res chain seq x y z
N MET A 1 -26.64 62.10 26.98
CA MET A 1 -27.51 63.18 27.52
C MET A 1 -26.83 64.51 27.24
N LYS A 2 -27.37 65.33 26.31
CA LYS A 2 -27.09 66.77 26.10
C LYS A 2 -25.61 67.13 25.77
N LEU A 3 -25.25 68.07 24.91
CA LEU A 3 -25.95 69.03 24.07
C LEU A 3 -24.86 69.58 23.11
N SER A 4 -25.20 69.71 21.84
CA SER A 4 -24.55 70.62 20.89
C SER A 4 -24.57 72.05 21.43
N LYS A 5 -23.53 72.85 21.14
CA LYS A 5 -23.72 74.29 20.88
C LYS A 5 -22.53 74.88 20.11
N ALA A 6 -22.86 75.43 18.95
CA ALA A 6 -22.05 76.27 18.09
C ALA A 6 -21.97 77.71 18.62
N TRP A 7 -21.53 78.61 17.73
CA TRP A 7 -21.43 80.08 17.78
C TRP A 7 -20.05 80.61 18.23
N ARG A 8 -19.40 81.61 17.62
CA ARG A 8 -19.39 82.36 16.34
C ARG A 8 -18.46 83.58 16.65
N LEU A 9 -17.62 83.99 15.68
CA LEU A 9 -17.11 85.36 15.36
C LEU A 9 -16.78 86.32 16.54
N GLY A 10 -15.51 86.68 16.83
CA GLY A 10 -14.68 87.72 16.17
C GLY A 10 -14.81 89.10 16.87
N PRO A 11 -14.00 90.16 16.64
CA PRO A 11 -12.62 90.29 16.13
C PRO A 11 -11.75 91.36 16.88
N LEU A 12 -10.53 91.58 16.36
CA LEU A 12 -9.76 92.86 16.29
C LEU A 12 -9.11 93.50 17.54
N GLY A 13 -7.79 93.72 17.43
CA GLY A 13 -7.02 94.67 18.25
C GLY A 13 -5.59 94.82 17.74
N MET A 14 -5.39 95.69 16.74
CA MET A 14 -4.06 96.15 16.30
C MET A 14 -3.50 97.21 17.24
N LYS A 15 -2.22 97.08 17.63
CA LYS A 15 -1.21 98.10 18.00
C LYS A 15 0.08 97.28 18.26
N GLU A 16 1.29 97.62 17.82
CA GLU A 16 1.87 98.83 17.29
C GLU A 16 3.19 98.44 16.61
N MET A 17 3.50 99.08 15.48
CA MET A 17 4.81 99.03 14.83
C MET A 17 5.80 99.89 15.62
N GLN A 18 7.00 99.38 15.88
CA GLN A 18 8.29 99.95 15.43
C GLN A 18 9.45 99.38 16.27
N HIS A 19 10.44 98.79 15.61
CA HIS A 19 11.83 99.26 15.69
C HIS A 19 12.74 98.47 14.72
N MET A 20 13.48 99.22 13.89
CA MET A 20 14.84 98.97 13.40
C MET A 20 15.05 97.94 12.25
N LEU A 21 15.30 98.46 11.03
CA LEU A 21 16.19 97.85 10.01
C LEU A 21 17.66 97.88 10.51
N PRO A 22 18.65 97.16 9.93
CA PRO A 22 18.68 96.43 8.64
C PRO A 22 19.40 95.05 8.68
N GLN A 23 19.16 94.14 7.69
CA GLN A 23 20.26 93.35 7.09
C GLN A 23 19.82 92.44 5.92
N HIS A 24 20.56 92.55 4.81
CA HIS A 24 20.65 91.56 3.74
C HIS A 24 21.09 90.21 4.32
N ARG A 25 20.30 89.14 4.15
CA ARG A 25 20.72 87.77 4.47
C ARG A 25 20.92 86.96 3.19
N HIS A 26 22.12 86.42 3.08
CA HIS A 26 22.58 85.51 2.04
C HIS A 26 21.62 84.34 1.83
N ARG A 27 21.30 84.08 0.55
CA ARG A 27 20.63 82.87 0.09
C ARG A 27 21.62 81.69 0.23
N GLY A 28 21.42 80.85 1.24
CA GLY A 28 22.21 79.64 1.43
C GLY A 28 22.04 78.67 0.26
N GLN A 29 23.15 78.22 -0.32
CA GLN A 29 23.15 77.18 -1.35
C GLN A 29 22.56 75.87 -0.81
N LEU A 30 21.45 75.43 -1.38
CA LEU A 30 20.90 74.08 -1.20
C LEU A 30 21.91 73.07 -1.75
N LYS A 31 22.55 72.28 -0.88
CA LYS A 31 23.33 71.10 -1.28
C LYS A 31 22.39 70.13 -2.01
N LYS A 32 22.67 69.86 -3.28
CA LYS A 32 21.88 68.93 -4.11
C LYS A 32 21.88 67.52 -3.50
N PRO A 33 20.77 66.76 -3.61
CA PRO A 33 20.64 65.43 -3.03
C PRO A 33 21.35 64.36 -3.88
N THR A 34 22.63 64.56 -4.17
CA THR A 34 23.45 63.63 -4.98
C THR A 34 23.51 62.23 -4.38
N TRP A 35 23.45 62.11 -3.06
CA TRP A 35 23.38 60.82 -2.36
C TRP A 35 22.13 60.00 -2.70
N ILE A 36 20.98 60.66 -2.90
CA ILE A 36 19.74 59.98 -3.27
C ILE A 36 19.85 59.42 -4.68
N ILE A 37 20.43 60.19 -5.61
CA ILE A 37 20.64 59.76 -7.00
C ILE A 37 21.60 58.56 -7.06
N VAL A 38 22.70 58.60 -6.30
CA VAL A 38 23.67 57.49 -6.23
C VAL A 38 23.02 56.23 -5.64
N LEU A 39 22.21 56.39 -4.60
CA LEU A 39 21.55 55.26 -3.92
C LEU A 39 20.47 54.63 -4.82
N VAL A 40 19.67 55.44 -5.51
CA VAL A 40 18.72 54.97 -6.52
C VAL A 40 19.45 54.27 -7.67
N SER A 41 20.56 54.84 -8.15
CA SER A 41 21.37 54.22 -9.21
C SER A 41 21.95 52.87 -8.79
N MET A 42 22.42 52.73 -7.53
CA MET A 42 22.92 51.44 -7.02
C MET A 42 21.79 50.41 -6.92
N VAL A 43 20.61 50.80 -6.45
CA VAL A 43 19.45 49.91 -6.37
C VAL A 43 19.00 49.48 -7.77
N CYS A 44 18.91 50.40 -8.73
CA CYS A 44 18.57 50.06 -10.12
C CYS A 44 19.59 49.11 -10.76
N MET A 45 20.89 49.32 -10.53
CA MET A 45 21.94 48.41 -11.02
C MET A 45 21.84 47.03 -10.37
N PHE A 46 21.58 46.95 -9.07
CA PHE A 46 21.41 45.67 -8.38
C PHE A 46 20.20 44.90 -8.92
N LEU A 47 19.07 45.58 -9.13
CA LEU A 47 17.87 44.97 -9.70
C LEU A 47 18.09 44.51 -11.15
N ALA A 48 18.82 45.28 -11.96
CA ALA A 48 19.16 44.89 -13.32
C ALA A 48 20.09 43.66 -13.35
N VAL A 49 21.09 43.61 -12.48
CA VAL A 49 22.00 42.45 -12.35
C VAL A 49 21.24 41.20 -11.88
N ALA A 50 20.35 41.33 -10.89
CA ALA A 50 19.51 40.24 -10.41
C ALA A 50 18.52 39.72 -11.47
N TYR A 51 18.05 40.60 -12.36
CA TYR A 51 17.18 40.24 -13.48
C TYR A 51 17.94 39.53 -14.62
N ILE A 52 19.16 39.98 -14.94
CA ILE A 52 19.98 39.41 -16.02
C ILE A 52 20.62 38.09 -15.59
N TYR A 53 20.97 37.93 -14.30
CA TYR A 53 21.58 36.74 -13.74
C TYR A 53 20.72 36.14 -12.61
N PRO A 54 19.58 35.50 -12.94
CA PRO A 54 18.79 34.80 -11.93
C PRO A 54 19.64 33.69 -11.28
N PRO A 55 19.69 33.60 -9.94
CA PRO A 55 20.54 32.62 -9.26
C PRO A 55 20.08 31.20 -9.60
N GLN A 56 20.96 30.43 -10.23
CA GLN A 56 20.69 29.05 -10.65
C GLN A 56 20.84 28.02 -9.52
N THR A 57 21.21 28.44 -8.30
CA THR A 57 21.42 27.55 -7.15
C THR A 57 20.74 28.07 -5.87
N SER A 58 20.12 27.16 -5.12
CA SER A 58 19.39 27.43 -3.87
C SER A 58 20.25 28.13 -2.80
N SER A 59 21.56 27.93 -2.83
CA SER A 59 22.53 28.48 -1.88
C SER A 59 22.60 30.02 -1.90
N ALA A 60 22.44 30.67 -3.05
CA ALA A 60 22.49 32.13 -3.14
C ALA A 60 21.22 32.81 -2.57
N CYS A 61 20.08 32.14 -2.64
CA CYS A 61 18.79 32.68 -2.20
C CYS A 61 18.63 32.67 -0.66
N PHE A 62 19.27 31.72 0.03
CA PHE A 62 19.36 31.71 1.51
C PHE A 62 20.18 32.87 2.10
N ILE A 63 21.09 33.48 1.32
CA ILE A 63 21.94 34.59 1.79
C ILE A 63 21.16 35.90 1.88
N PHE A 64 20.11 36.09 1.06
CA PHE A 64 19.39 37.37 0.96
C PHE A 64 17.97 37.36 1.57
N SER A 65 17.28 36.21 1.64
CA SER A 65 15.98 36.11 2.33
C SER A 65 15.58 34.66 2.61
N ALA A 66 15.77 34.20 3.85
CA ALA A 66 15.43 32.83 4.25
C ALA A 66 13.93 32.52 4.13
N SER A 67 13.05 33.48 4.42
CA SER A 67 11.59 33.32 4.39
C SER A 67 11.02 33.36 2.95
N GLY A 68 11.56 34.21 2.08
CA GLY A 68 11.20 34.25 0.66
C GLY A 68 11.64 32.97 -0.06
N CYS A 69 12.78 32.41 0.33
CA CYS A 69 13.34 31.23 -0.31
C CYS A 69 12.60 29.93 0.07
N GLN A 70 12.14 29.77 1.31
CA GLN A 70 11.25 28.67 1.70
C GLN A 70 9.96 28.68 0.86
N THR A 71 9.39 29.88 0.68
CA THR A 71 8.20 30.08 -0.16
C THR A 71 8.52 29.64 -1.60
N ILE A 72 9.57 30.18 -2.24
CA ILE A 72 9.95 29.82 -3.63
C ILE A 72 10.29 28.33 -3.78
N SER A 73 10.96 27.71 -2.79
CA SER A 73 11.27 26.28 -2.81
C SER A 73 10.01 25.39 -2.76
N SER A 74 8.93 25.89 -2.16
CA SER A 74 7.63 25.22 -2.16
C SER A 74 6.84 25.41 -3.47
N TRP A 75 7.18 26.44 -4.25
CA TRP A 75 6.57 26.72 -5.57
C TRP A 75 7.29 26.02 -6.73
N LEU A 76 8.58 25.70 -6.58
CA LEU A 76 9.31 24.96 -7.58
C LEU A 76 8.86 23.49 -7.55
N PRO A 77 8.49 22.89 -8.70
CA PRO A 77 8.24 21.45 -8.75
C PRO A 77 9.50 20.74 -8.25
N PRO A 78 9.37 19.69 -7.41
CA PRO A 78 10.54 18.97 -6.91
C PRO A 78 11.38 18.54 -8.12
N SER A 79 12.69 18.79 -8.04
CA SER A 79 13.63 18.40 -9.10
C SER A 79 13.40 16.92 -9.41
N VAL A 80 12.95 16.63 -10.64
CA VAL A 80 12.71 15.27 -11.06
C VAL A 80 14.05 14.55 -11.01
N ARG A 81 14.20 13.62 -10.06
CA ARG A 81 15.41 12.83 -9.93
C ARG A 81 15.63 12.06 -11.24
N GLU A 82 16.86 12.10 -11.73
CA GLU A 82 17.27 11.25 -12.85
C GLU A 82 17.31 9.78 -12.39
N LEU A 83 16.69 8.91 -13.19
CA LEU A 83 16.62 7.48 -12.90
C LEU A 83 17.90 6.78 -13.35
N SER A 84 18.31 5.75 -12.62
CA SER A 84 19.40 4.90 -13.09
C SER A 84 18.98 4.03 -14.28
N ASP A 85 19.95 3.51 -15.03
CA ASP A 85 19.69 2.58 -16.14
C ASP A 85 18.87 1.35 -15.70
N ASP A 86 19.15 0.81 -14.51
CA ASP A 86 18.42 -0.32 -13.93
C ASP A 86 16.96 0.05 -13.63
N GLU A 87 16.70 1.26 -13.13
CA GLU A 87 15.34 1.74 -12.88
C GLU A 87 14.57 1.95 -14.19
N ILE A 88 15.23 2.52 -15.20
CA ILE A 88 14.64 2.69 -16.53
C ILE A 88 14.31 1.33 -17.13
N ALA A 89 15.25 0.39 -17.12
CA ALA A 89 15.05 -0.96 -17.64
C ALA A 89 13.90 -1.68 -16.90
N SER A 90 13.89 -1.63 -15.58
CA SER A 90 12.82 -2.22 -14.76
C SER A 90 11.46 -1.62 -15.10
N ARG A 91 11.34 -0.29 -15.16
CA ARG A 91 10.08 0.39 -15.51
C ARG A 91 9.59 0.04 -16.90
N VAL A 92 10.49 -0.08 -17.89
CA VAL A 92 10.14 -0.49 -19.25
C VAL A 92 9.60 -1.91 -19.25
N VAL A 93 10.26 -2.87 -18.59
CA VAL A 93 9.80 -4.26 -18.53
C VAL A 93 8.44 -4.35 -17.83
N ILE A 94 8.30 -3.72 -16.66
CA ILE A 94 7.05 -3.70 -15.89
C ILE A 94 5.91 -3.11 -16.72
N SER A 95 6.12 -1.93 -17.30
CA SER A 95 5.11 -1.25 -18.11
C SER A 95 4.68 -2.07 -19.33
N ASN A 96 5.62 -2.70 -20.03
CA ASN A 96 5.29 -3.56 -21.16
C ASN A 96 4.45 -4.77 -20.73
N ILE A 97 4.79 -5.44 -19.63
CA ILE A 97 4.02 -6.59 -19.13
C ILE A 97 2.59 -6.17 -18.75
N LEU A 98 2.43 -5.05 -18.04
CA LEU A 98 1.12 -4.55 -17.61
C LEU A 98 0.24 -4.10 -18.80
N ASN A 99 0.84 -3.50 -19.82
CA ASN A 99 0.13 -3.02 -21.01
C ASN A 99 -0.11 -4.12 -22.06
N THR A 100 0.54 -5.28 -21.93
CA THR A 100 0.32 -6.41 -22.85
C THR A 100 -1.09 -6.97 -22.63
N PRO A 101 -1.90 -7.18 -23.68
CA PRO A 101 -3.23 -7.77 -23.51
C PRO A 101 -3.17 -9.12 -22.75
N PRO A 102 -4.11 -9.38 -21.82
CA PRO A 102 -4.15 -10.64 -21.10
C PRO A 102 -4.21 -11.82 -22.08
N MET A 103 -3.39 -12.84 -21.85
CA MET A 103 -3.38 -14.03 -22.68
C MET A 103 -4.69 -14.79 -22.52
N GLU A 104 -5.44 -14.94 -23.62
CA GLU A 104 -6.67 -15.71 -23.61
C GLU A 104 -6.38 -17.20 -23.43
N SER A 105 -6.95 -17.80 -22.39
CA SER A 105 -6.99 -19.26 -22.21
C SER A 105 -8.37 -19.78 -22.55
N LYS A 106 -8.42 -20.91 -23.26
CA LYS A 106 -9.68 -21.62 -23.54
C LYS A 106 -10.28 -22.25 -22.28
N ASN A 107 -9.45 -22.57 -21.29
CA ASN A 107 -9.83 -23.23 -20.04
C ASN A 107 -9.15 -22.52 -18.86
N PRO A 108 -9.55 -21.28 -18.55
CA PRO A 108 -8.85 -20.51 -17.54
C PRO A 108 -8.95 -21.17 -16.15
N LYS A 109 -7.84 -21.14 -15.41
CA LYS A 109 -7.69 -21.78 -14.10
C LYS A 109 -7.27 -20.80 -13.03
N ILE A 110 -7.63 -21.13 -11.80
CA ILE A 110 -7.04 -20.54 -10.60
C ILE A 110 -5.93 -21.47 -10.08
N ALA A 111 -4.73 -20.92 -9.91
CA ALA A 111 -3.63 -21.59 -9.23
C ALA A 111 -3.74 -21.40 -7.72
N PHE A 112 -4.06 -22.46 -6.99
CA PHE A 112 -4.04 -22.50 -5.53
C PHE A 112 -2.63 -22.90 -5.07
N MET A 113 -1.94 -21.94 -4.46
CA MET A 113 -0.55 -22.07 -4.04
C MET A 113 -0.47 -22.16 -2.53
N PHE A 114 -0.14 -23.33 -2.02
CA PHE A 114 -0.05 -23.62 -0.59
C PHE A 114 1.39 -23.49 -0.10
N LEU A 115 1.64 -22.52 0.78
CA LEU A 115 2.89 -22.38 1.52
C LEU A 115 2.71 -23.00 2.91
N THR A 116 3.30 -24.17 3.14
CA THR A 116 3.06 -24.98 4.34
C THR A 116 4.34 -25.24 5.12
N VAL A 117 4.21 -25.50 6.42
CA VAL A 117 5.32 -26.04 7.22
C VAL A 117 5.51 -27.53 6.94
N GLY A 118 4.40 -28.26 6.75
CA GLY A 118 4.38 -29.68 6.45
C GLY A 118 3.01 -30.15 5.97
N SER A 119 2.35 -31.00 6.76
CA SER A 119 1.00 -31.53 6.48
C SER A 119 -0.02 -30.41 6.32
N LEU A 120 -1.03 -30.64 5.47
CA LEU A 120 -2.21 -29.79 5.30
C LEU A 120 -3.33 -30.29 6.22
N PRO A 121 -3.57 -29.65 7.38
CA PRO A 121 -4.59 -30.10 8.32
C PRO A 121 -6.00 -30.08 7.70
N PHE A 122 -6.27 -29.11 6.82
CA PHE A 122 -7.56 -28.94 6.15
C PHE A 122 -7.68 -29.66 4.81
N GLU A 123 -6.82 -30.65 4.52
CA GLU A 123 -6.78 -31.33 3.22
C GLU A 123 -8.15 -31.89 2.80
N LYS A 124 -8.91 -32.51 3.72
CA LYS A 124 -10.27 -33.03 3.44
C LYS A 124 -11.27 -31.94 3.08
N LEU A 125 -11.17 -30.76 3.70
CA LEU A 125 -12.03 -29.63 3.39
C LEU A 125 -11.72 -29.11 1.98
N TRP A 126 -10.45 -29.00 1.64
CA TRP A 126 -10.02 -28.59 0.31
C TRP A 126 -10.35 -29.64 -0.76
N ASP A 127 -10.25 -30.93 -0.45
CA ASP A 127 -10.68 -32.03 -1.32
C ASP A 127 -12.15 -31.86 -1.75
N LYS A 128 -13.04 -31.64 -0.78
CA LYS A 128 -14.46 -31.34 -1.04
C LYS A 128 -14.67 -30.03 -1.80
N PHE A 129 -13.89 -29.00 -1.51
CA PHE A 129 -13.98 -27.72 -2.22
C PHE A 129 -13.61 -27.86 -3.70
N PHE A 130 -12.66 -28.74 -4.03
CA PHE A 130 -12.21 -28.98 -5.41
C PHE A 130 -13.06 -30.00 -6.17
N GLN A 131 -13.81 -30.84 -5.45
CA GLN A 131 -14.59 -31.93 -6.03
C GLN A 131 -15.57 -31.45 -7.12
N GLY A 132 -15.45 -32.01 -8.32
CA GLY A 132 -16.33 -31.70 -9.45
C GLY A 132 -15.97 -30.43 -10.23
N HIS A 133 -14.83 -29.81 -9.91
CA HIS A 133 -14.35 -28.59 -10.56
C HIS A 133 -13.02 -28.79 -11.30
N GLU A 134 -12.69 -30.04 -11.66
CA GLU A 134 -11.48 -30.40 -12.38
C GLU A 134 -11.35 -29.60 -13.68
N GLY A 135 -10.13 -29.14 -13.97
CA GLY A 135 -9.85 -28.32 -15.16
C GLY A 135 -10.05 -26.81 -14.96
N ARG A 136 -10.66 -26.37 -13.85
CA ARG A 136 -10.81 -24.94 -13.48
C ARG A 136 -9.82 -24.47 -12.41
N PHE A 137 -8.97 -25.37 -11.93
CA PHE A 137 -7.94 -25.05 -10.95
C PHE A 137 -6.68 -25.89 -11.14
N SER A 138 -5.61 -25.45 -10.50
CA SER A 138 -4.37 -26.19 -10.31
C SER A 138 -3.86 -26.00 -8.88
N VAL A 139 -3.10 -26.96 -8.36
CA VAL A 139 -2.60 -26.96 -6.98
C VAL A 139 -1.08 -27.04 -6.99
N TYR A 140 -0.43 -26.18 -6.20
CA TYR A 140 1.02 -26.16 -6.01
C TYR A 140 1.34 -26.06 -4.52
N ILE A 141 2.28 -26.88 -4.05
CA ILE A 141 2.58 -26.97 -2.62
C ILE A 141 4.07 -26.73 -2.38
N HIS A 142 4.39 -25.77 -1.52
CA HIS A 142 5.73 -25.54 -1.01
C HIS A 142 5.78 -25.92 0.47
N ALA A 143 6.40 -27.05 0.79
CA ALA A 143 6.51 -27.57 2.16
C ALA A 143 7.89 -27.26 2.75
N SER A 144 7.94 -26.33 3.70
CA SER A 144 9.21 -25.73 4.17
C SER A 144 10.08 -26.63 5.06
N ARG A 145 9.48 -27.63 5.74
CA ARG A 145 10.23 -28.54 6.62
C ARG A 145 10.15 -29.99 6.20
N LYS A 146 8.94 -30.54 6.11
CA LYS A 146 8.73 -31.97 5.86
C LYS A 146 7.79 -32.15 4.69
N LYS A 147 8.16 -33.02 3.74
CA LYS A 147 7.25 -33.43 2.67
C LYS A 147 6.03 -34.10 3.30
N PRO A 148 4.82 -33.55 3.12
CA PRO A 148 3.60 -34.16 3.62
C PRO A 148 3.26 -35.45 2.88
N VAL A 149 2.46 -36.30 3.52
CA VAL A 149 1.79 -37.43 2.85
C VAL A 149 0.36 -37.01 2.65
N HIS A 150 -0.09 -37.01 1.39
CA HIS A 150 -1.43 -36.61 0.99
C HIS A 150 -2.32 -37.83 0.79
N SER A 151 -3.57 -37.73 1.21
CA SER A 151 -4.61 -38.74 0.97
C SER A 151 -5.55 -38.33 -0.16
N SER A 152 -5.73 -37.02 -0.39
CA SER A 152 -6.53 -36.47 -1.47
C SER A 152 -5.78 -36.53 -2.80
N SER A 153 -6.45 -37.03 -3.83
CA SER A 153 -5.89 -37.09 -5.20
C SER A 153 -5.54 -35.72 -5.77
N TYR A 154 -6.17 -34.64 -5.28
CA TYR A 154 -5.88 -33.27 -5.72
C TYR A 154 -4.51 -32.77 -5.24
N PHE A 155 -3.99 -33.30 -4.12
CA PHE A 155 -2.75 -32.84 -3.50
C PHE A 155 -1.56 -33.78 -3.77
N VAL A 156 -1.81 -35.03 -4.16
CA VAL A 156 -0.76 -35.99 -4.51
C VAL A 156 0.10 -35.46 -5.67
N ASN A 157 1.43 -35.47 -5.49
CA ASN A 157 2.43 -35.04 -6.47
C ASN A 157 2.28 -33.57 -6.93
N ARG A 158 1.78 -32.69 -6.05
CA ARG A 158 1.66 -31.25 -6.31
C ARG A 158 2.77 -30.43 -5.66
N GLU A 159 3.70 -31.07 -4.98
CA GLU A 159 4.81 -30.41 -4.31
C GLU A 159 5.84 -29.89 -5.30
N ILE A 160 6.22 -28.63 -5.16
CA ILE A 160 7.32 -28.03 -5.89
C ILE A 160 8.63 -28.28 -5.14
N ARG A 161 9.78 -28.04 -5.81
CA ARG A 161 11.07 -27.98 -5.13
C ARG A 161 11.05 -26.88 -4.06
N SER A 162 10.94 -27.30 -2.81
CA SER A 162 10.77 -26.42 -1.65
C SER A 162 12.11 -26.02 -1.04
N GLY A 163 12.16 -24.84 -0.43
CA GLY A 163 13.27 -24.34 0.38
C GLY A 163 12.89 -24.22 1.86
N LYS A 164 13.89 -24.06 2.72
CA LYS A 164 13.63 -23.73 4.14
C LYS A 164 13.04 -22.33 4.22
N VAL A 165 11.98 -22.17 5.02
CA VAL A 165 11.35 -20.88 5.28
C VAL A 165 11.47 -20.55 6.75
N GLU A 166 11.94 -19.34 7.04
CA GLU A 166 12.04 -18.78 8.37
C GLU A 166 11.16 -17.53 8.47
N TRP A 167 10.37 -17.47 9.54
CA TRP A 167 9.40 -16.39 9.73
C TRP A 167 10.09 -15.02 9.79
N GLY A 168 9.50 -14.03 9.11
CA GLY A 168 9.99 -12.66 9.05
C GLY A 168 11.25 -12.46 8.22
N THR A 169 11.76 -13.50 7.55
CA THR A 169 12.93 -13.40 6.66
C THR A 169 12.50 -13.38 5.19
N VAL A 170 13.38 -12.93 4.30
CA VAL A 170 13.12 -12.93 2.85
C VAL A 170 12.85 -14.33 2.27
N SER A 171 13.23 -15.39 2.97
CA SER A 171 12.93 -16.77 2.53
C SER A 171 11.43 -17.03 2.36
N MET A 172 10.57 -16.27 3.05
CA MET A 172 9.12 -16.29 2.85
C MET A 172 8.74 -15.83 1.43
N VAL A 173 9.19 -14.64 1.03
CA VAL A 173 8.97 -14.07 -0.30
C VAL A 173 9.60 -14.95 -1.38
N GLU A 174 10.77 -15.55 -1.13
CA GLU A 174 11.36 -16.49 -2.08
C GLU A 174 10.50 -17.73 -2.30
N ALA A 175 9.88 -18.28 -1.25
CA ALA A 175 8.99 -19.42 -1.36
C ALA A 175 7.72 -19.07 -2.15
N GLU A 176 7.17 -17.88 -1.93
CA GLU A 176 6.05 -17.33 -2.70
C GLU A 176 6.42 -17.15 -4.19
N LYS A 177 7.59 -16.55 -4.49
CA LYS A 177 8.11 -16.45 -5.86
C LYS A 177 8.34 -17.83 -6.50
N ARG A 178 8.80 -18.83 -5.74
CA ARG A 178 8.95 -20.22 -6.25
C ARG A 178 7.60 -20.84 -6.59
N LEU A 179 6.56 -20.60 -5.78
CA LEU A 179 5.19 -21.04 -6.08
C LEU A 179 4.67 -20.37 -7.35
N LEU A 180 4.78 -19.04 -7.46
CA LEU A 180 4.41 -18.29 -8.67
C LEU A 180 5.13 -18.82 -9.91
N ALA A 181 6.45 -19.00 -9.83
CA ALA A 181 7.25 -19.50 -10.95
C ALA A 181 6.79 -20.88 -11.45
N ASN A 182 6.38 -21.78 -10.56
CA ASN A 182 5.88 -23.10 -10.96
C ASN A 182 4.44 -23.02 -11.47
N ALA A 183 3.61 -22.15 -10.90
CA ALA A 183 2.24 -21.93 -11.33
C ALA A 183 2.14 -21.26 -12.71
N LEU A 184 3.05 -20.32 -13.01
CA LEU A 184 3.09 -19.59 -14.28
C LEU A 184 3.46 -20.48 -15.49
N LYS A 185 4.04 -21.66 -15.25
CA LYS A 185 4.33 -22.65 -16.31
C LYS A 185 3.07 -23.16 -17.00
N ASP A 186 1.94 -23.22 -16.29
CA ASP A 186 0.65 -23.51 -16.92
C ASP A 186 0.10 -22.22 -17.53
N PRO A 187 -0.05 -22.14 -18.88
CA PRO A 187 -0.61 -20.97 -19.53
C PRO A 187 -2.09 -20.75 -19.18
N ASP A 188 -2.81 -21.78 -18.73
CA ASP A 188 -4.21 -21.66 -18.35
C ASP A 188 -4.40 -20.99 -16.99
N ASN A 189 -3.37 -20.94 -16.14
CA ASN A 189 -3.46 -20.25 -14.86
C ASN A 189 -3.53 -18.73 -15.07
N GLN A 190 -4.70 -18.15 -14.78
CA GLN A 190 -4.98 -16.72 -14.97
C GLN A 190 -5.06 -15.94 -13.66
N HIS A 191 -5.31 -16.62 -12.54
CA HIS A 191 -5.34 -16.04 -11.21
C HIS A 191 -4.55 -16.92 -10.23
N PHE A 192 -3.83 -16.31 -9.30
CA PHE A 192 -2.90 -16.97 -8.38
C PHE A 192 -3.29 -16.64 -6.95
N VAL A 193 -3.55 -17.66 -6.13
CA VAL A 193 -4.03 -17.51 -4.75
C VAL A 193 -2.98 -18.08 -3.81
N LEU A 194 -2.43 -17.23 -2.92
CA LEU A 194 -1.52 -17.68 -1.86
C LEU A 194 -2.32 -18.10 -0.62
N LEU A 195 -2.07 -19.32 -0.15
CA LEU A 195 -2.70 -19.89 1.03
C LEU A 195 -1.64 -20.48 1.96
N SER A 196 -1.90 -20.47 3.26
CA SER A 196 -1.12 -21.26 4.21
C SER A 196 -1.84 -22.56 4.55
N ASP A 197 -1.16 -23.45 5.26
CA ASP A 197 -1.75 -24.66 5.85
C ASP A 197 -2.91 -24.40 6.84
N SER A 198 -3.14 -23.15 7.20
CA SER A 198 -4.17 -22.75 8.16
C SER A 198 -5.29 -21.91 7.52
N CYS A 199 -5.29 -21.79 6.19
CA CYS A 199 -6.36 -21.14 5.44
C CYS A 199 -7.48 -22.13 5.10
N VAL A 200 -8.72 -21.63 5.14
CA VAL A 200 -9.92 -22.35 4.66
C VAL A 200 -10.74 -21.46 3.71
N PRO A 201 -11.51 -22.06 2.79
CA PRO A 201 -12.50 -21.32 2.01
C PRO A 201 -13.73 -20.94 2.86
N LEU A 202 -14.24 -19.73 2.65
CA LEU A 202 -15.49 -19.22 3.25
C LEU A 202 -16.70 -19.32 2.31
N ARG A 203 -16.46 -19.59 1.02
CA ARG A 203 -17.45 -19.62 -0.06
C ARG A 203 -17.26 -20.88 -0.89
N ASP A 204 -18.28 -21.25 -1.67
CA ASP A 204 -18.17 -22.36 -2.62
C ASP A 204 -17.23 -22.05 -3.79
N PHE A 205 -16.77 -23.10 -4.47
CA PHE A 205 -15.78 -22.97 -5.54
C PHE A 205 -16.26 -22.07 -6.67
N ASP A 206 -17.52 -22.22 -7.11
CA ASP A 206 -18.05 -21.40 -8.20
C ASP A 206 -18.10 -19.93 -7.84
N TYR A 207 -18.45 -19.59 -6.60
CA TYR A 207 -18.38 -18.22 -6.10
C TYR A 207 -16.95 -17.68 -6.13
N VAL A 208 -15.99 -18.42 -5.54
CA VAL A 208 -14.57 -18.01 -5.52
C VAL A 208 -14.05 -17.84 -6.94
N TYR A 209 -14.34 -18.80 -7.80
CA TYR A 209 -13.90 -18.78 -9.19
C TYR A 209 -14.46 -17.57 -9.93
N ASN A 210 -15.77 -17.36 -9.90
CA ASN A 210 -16.40 -16.25 -10.61
C ASN A 210 -15.90 -14.90 -10.07
N TYR A 211 -15.75 -14.77 -8.75
CA TYR A 211 -15.25 -13.54 -8.12
C TYR A 211 -13.82 -13.20 -8.59
N LEU A 212 -12.91 -14.18 -8.59
CA LEU A 212 -11.51 -13.96 -8.95
C LEU A 212 -11.27 -13.90 -10.47
N MET A 213 -12.08 -14.61 -11.26
CA MET A 213 -11.91 -14.66 -12.72
C MET A 213 -12.50 -13.47 -13.44
N TYR A 214 -13.60 -12.89 -12.93
CA TYR A 214 -14.26 -11.74 -13.55
C TYR A 214 -13.79 -10.38 -13.03
N THR A 215 -12.95 -10.34 -12.00
CA THR A 215 -12.32 -9.09 -11.57
C THR A 215 -11.21 -8.65 -12.54
N ASN A 216 -11.02 -7.34 -12.69
CA ASN A 216 -9.89 -6.75 -13.41
C ASN A 216 -8.72 -6.38 -12.50
N ILE A 217 -8.90 -6.42 -11.18
CA ILE A 217 -7.87 -6.07 -10.19
C ILE A 217 -7.28 -7.29 -9.49
N SER A 218 -6.14 -7.10 -8.83
CA SER A 218 -5.57 -8.06 -7.88
C SER A 218 -5.81 -7.63 -6.44
N PHE A 219 -5.96 -8.59 -5.54
CA PHE A 219 -6.22 -8.34 -4.13
C PHE A 219 -4.92 -8.44 -3.35
N ILE A 220 -4.27 -7.29 -3.20
CA ILE A 220 -3.07 -7.07 -2.41
C ILE A 220 -3.43 -5.98 -1.41
N ASP A 221 -3.30 -6.30 -0.13
CA ASP A 221 -3.50 -5.34 0.95
C ASP A 221 -2.37 -4.31 0.93
N SER A 222 -2.71 -3.02 0.95
CA SER A 222 -1.72 -1.95 0.84
C SER A 222 -2.22 -0.66 1.46
N PHE A 223 -1.54 -0.20 2.51
CA PHE A 223 -1.86 1.05 3.17
C PHE A 223 -0.63 1.73 3.76
N SER A 224 -0.77 3.03 4.04
CA SER A 224 0.25 3.82 4.70
C SER A 224 0.05 3.74 6.21
N ASP A 225 1.03 3.20 6.92
CA ASP A 225 1.08 3.21 8.39
C ASP A 225 2.32 4.02 8.81
N PRO A 226 2.17 5.24 9.37
CA PRO A 226 3.32 6.07 9.72
C PRO A 226 4.10 5.54 10.94
N GLY A 227 3.50 4.68 11.77
CA GLY A 227 4.13 4.29 13.04
C GLY A 227 5.09 3.09 12.96
N PRO A 228 5.45 2.49 14.12
CA PRO A 228 6.54 1.52 14.25
C PRO A 228 6.33 0.21 13.47
N HIS A 229 5.09 -0.16 13.18
CA HIS A 229 4.79 -1.38 12.41
C HIS A 229 4.66 -1.13 10.89
N GLY A 230 4.71 0.12 10.46
CA GLY A 230 4.72 0.53 9.06
C GLY A 230 6.03 1.21 8.69
N SER A 231 5.98 2.53 8.46
CA SER A 231 7.11 3.34 8.01
C SER A 231 8.29 3.39 9.00
N GLY A 232 8.06 3.06 10.27
CA GLY A 232 9.13 2.85 11.26
C GLY A 232 10.07 1.69 10.91
N ARG A 233 9.66 0.78 10.04
CA ARG A 233 10.46 -0.36 9.55
C ARG A 233 11.27 -0.06 8.29
N TYR A 234 11.05 1.11 7.67
CA TYR A 234 11.76 1.53 6.46
C TYR A 234 13.25 1.75 6.72
N SER A 235 14.13 1.33 5.80
CA SER A 235 15.57 1.61 5.84
C SER A 235 15.95 2.58 4.72
N ASP A 236 16.78 3.58 5.02
CA ASP A 236 17.24 4.57 4.05
C ASP A 236 18.15 3.96 2.97
N HIS A 237 18.68 2.76 3.21
CA HIS A 237 19.41 1.98 2.20
C HIS A 237 18.55 1.54 1.00
N MET A 238 17.22 1.66 1.10
CA MET A 238 16.31 1.42 -0.03
C MET A 238 16.24 2.59 -1.02
N LEU A 239 16.83 3.74 -0.68
CA LEU A 239 16.98 4.86 -1.61
C LEU A 239 18.06 4.57 -2.66
N PRO A 240 17.93 5.17 -3.86
CA PRO A 240 16.84 6.06 -4.30
C PRO A 240 15.66 5.34 -4.97
N GLU A 241 15.69 4.01 -5.10
CA GLU A 241 14.72 3.24 -5.87
C GLU A 241 13.37 3.14 -5.16
N VAL A 242 13.36 2.93 -3.84
CA VAL A 242 12.14 2.91 -3.03
C VAL A 242 12.17 4.10 -2.07
N GLU A 243 11.56 5.21 -2.46
CA GLU A 243 11.40 6.35 -1.56
C GLU A 243 10.44 6.02 -0.41
N LYS A 244 10.75 6.51 0.80
CA LYS A 244 9.93 6.29 2.01
C LYS A 244 8.44 6.61 1.83
N LYS A 245 8.09 7.63 1.04
CA LYS A 245 6.70 8.04 0.78
C LYS A 245 5.86 6.95 0.09
N TYR A 246 6.52 6.07 -0.67
CA TYR A 246 5.90 4.94 -1.35
C TYR A 246 5.88 3.66 -0.51
N PHE A 247 6.62 3.60 0.60
CA PHE A 247 6.64 2.43 1.46
C PHE A 247 5.24 2.16 2.03
N ARG A 248 4.73 0.95 1.82
CA ARG A 248 3.42 0.49 2.27
C ARG A 248 3.54 -0.74 3.14
N LYS A 249 2.50 -0.95 3.94
CA LYS A 249 2.28 -2.13 4.76
C LYS A 249 1.07 -2.87 4.20
N GLY A 250 1.05 -4.19 4.33
CA GLY A 250 -0.09 -5.02 4.01
C GLY A 250 0.04 -6.42 4.61
N ALA A 251 -0.98 -7.24 4.37
CA ALA A 251 -0.97 -8.66 4.68
C ALA A 251 -0.07 -9.47 3.73
N GLN A 252 0.49 -10.57 4.23
CA GLN A 252 1.21 -11.56 3.41
C GLN A 252 0.31 -12.17 2.32
N TRP A 253 -0.95 -12.45 2.64
CA TRP A 253 -1.88 -13.12 1.73
C TRP A 253 -2.28 -12.22 0.57
N PHE A 254 -1.96 -12.68 -0.63
CA PHE A 254 -2.40 -12.05 -1.87
C PHE A 254 -3.20 -13.01 -2.74
N THR A 255 -4.02 -12.40 -3.61
CA THR A 255 -4.45 -13.06 -4.85
C THR A 255 -4.18 -12.11 -6.01
N MET A 256 -3.60 -12.61 -7.09
CA MET A 256 -3.18 -11.75 -8.19
C MET A 256 -3.43 -12.35 -9.56
N LYS A 257 -3.67 -11.48 -10.53
CA LYS A 257 -3.80 -11.83 -11.94
C LYS A 257 -2.43 -12.22 -12.53
N ARG A 258 -2.47 -12.97 -13.63
CA ARG A 258 -1.27 -13.45 -14.33
C ARG A 258 -0.25 -12.37 -14.65
N GLN A 259 -0.68 -11.19 -15.09
CA GLN A 259 0.25 -10.09 -15.41
C GLN A 259 1.02 -9.63 -14.17
N HIS A 260 0.36 -9.43 -13.03
CA HIS A 260 1.05 -9.10 -11.78
C HIS A 260 2.00 -10.21 -11.33
N ALA A 261 1.62 -11.48 -11.48
CA ALA A 261 2.53 -12.59 -11.21
C ALA A 261 3.78 -12.55 -12.11
N LEU A 262 3.63 -12.24 -13.40
CA LEU A 262 4.76 -12.05 -14.32
C LEU A 262 5.65 -10.87 -13.92
N VAL A 263 5.05 -9.74 -13.53
CA VAL A 263 5.78 -8.56 -13.03
C VAL A 263 6.61 -8.92 -11.79
N VAL A 264 6.04 -9.65 -10.82
CA VAL A 264 6.76 -10.12 -9.61
C VAL A 264 7.95 -11.02 -9.97
N MET A 265 7.81 -11.85 -11.01
CA MET A 265 8.88 -12.71 -11.49
C MET A 265 9.96 -11.95 -12.26
N ALA A 266 9.58 -10.91 -13.00
CA ALA A 266 10.50 -10.05 -13.73
C ALA A 266 11.28 -9.11 -12.80
N ASP A 267 10.73 -8.77 -11.62
CA ASP A 267 11.41 -7.88 -10.69
C ASP A 267 12.62 -8.52 -10.01
N SER A 268 13.78 -7.91 -10.25
CA SER A 268 15.04 -8.12 -9.53
C SER A 268 15.46 -6.90 -8.72
N LEU A 269 15.16 -5.68 -9.20
CA LEU A 269 15.68 -4.43 -8.65
C LEU A 269 15.02 -4.12 -7.31
N TYR A 270 13.69 -4.03 -7.27
CA TYR A 270 12.99 -3.62 -6.05
C TYR A 270 13.04 -4.74 -5.03
N TYR A 271 12.81 -5.99 -5.46
CA TYR A 271 12.98 -7.19 -4.66
C TYR A 271 14.34 -7.24 -3.94
N SER A 272 15.44 -6.87 -4.60
CA SER A 272 16.77 -6.85 -3.97
C SER A 272 16.84 -5.90 -2.77
N LYS A 273 16.17 -4.73 -2.84
CA LYS A 273 16.13 -3.77 -1.73
C LYS A 273 15.41 -4.35 -0.52
N PHE A 274 14.29 -5.05 -0.72
CA PHE A 274 13.59 -5.73 0.37
C PHE A 274 14.38 -6.92 0.90
N ARG A 275 15.02 -7.71 0.03
CA ARG A 275 15.88 -8.84 0.42
C ARG A 275 17.03 -8.38 1.32
N ASP A 276 17.70 -7.30 0.94
CA ASP A 276 18.95 -6.90 1.56
C ASP A 276 18.71 -6.03 2.81
N TYR A 277 17.65 -5.21 2.80
CA TYR A 277 17.39 -4.17 3.81
C TYR A 277 16.05 -4.29 4.56
N CYS A 278 15.13 -5.18 4.18
CA CYS A 278 13.92 -5.48 4.96
C CYS A 278 14.04 -6.83 5.68
N LYS A 279 14.78 -6.84 6.79
CA LYS A 279 15.00 -8.05 7.59
C LYS A 279 15.01 -7.76 9.09
N PRO A 280 14.84 -8.78 9.96
CA PRO A 280 14.91 -8.61 11.40
C PRO A 280 16.26 -8.05 11.85
N GLY A 281 16.24 -7.10 12.77
CA GLY A 281 17.44 -6.45 13.32
C GLY A 281 18.19 -5.50 12.39
N MET A 282 17.71 -5.23 11.17
CA MET A 282 18.34 -4.26 10.27
C MET A 282 18.28 -2.85 10.86
N ASP A 283 19.42 -2.18 11.02
CA ASP A 283 19.52 -0.82 11.58
C ASP A 283 18.78 -0.67 12.93
N GLY A 284 18.82 -1.71 13.77
CA GLY A 284 18.14 -1.75 15.07
C GLY A 284 16.62 -1.90 14.99
N ARG A 285 16.07 -2.24 13.81
CA ARG A 285 14.64 -2.33 13.52
C ARG A 285 14.29 -3.70 12.94
N ASN A 286 13.04 -4.12 13.11
CA ASN A 286 12.52 -5.32 12.47
C ASN A 286 11.72 -4.93 11.23
N CYS A 287 12.03 -5.54 10.09
CA CYS A 287 11.26 -5.42 8.86
C CYS A 287 10.96 -6.81 8.31
N TYR A 288 9.75 -6.98 7.76
CA TYR A 288 9.24 -8.25 7.24
C TYR A 288 8.86 -8.06 5.77
N ALA A 289 9.66 -8.63 4.87
CA ALA A 289 9.54 -8.38 3.43
C ALA A 289 8.19 -8.85 2.86
N ASP A 290 7.63 -9.93 3.40
CA ASP A 290 6.32 -10.48 3.05
C ASP A 290 5.14 -9.52 3.36
N GLU A 291 5.31 -8.59 4.29
CA GLU A 291 4.30 -7.57 4.63
C GLU A 291 4.52 -6.22 3.93
N HIS A 292 5.66 -6.03 3.25
CA HIS A 292 6.07 -4.71 2.74
C HIS A 292 6.46 -4.69 1.26
N TYR A 293 6.99 -5.78 0.71
CA TYR A 293 7.49 -5.82 -0.67
C TYR A 293 6.36 -5.63 -1.69
N LEU A 294 5.41 -6.56 -1.79
CA LEU A 294 4.32 -6.46 -2.78
C LEU A 294 3.44 -5.23 -2.57
N PRO A 295 3.04 -4.85 -1.33
CA PRO A 295 2.25 -3.63 -1.11
C PRO A 295 2.95 -2.37 -1.61
N THR A 296 4.25 -2.23 -1.36
CA THR A 296 5.04 -1.08 -1.80
C THR A 296 5.26 -1.11 -3.31
N PHE A 297 5.66 -2.27 -3.84
CA PHE A 297 6.00 -2.44 -5.24
C PHE A 297 4.81 -2.15 -6.16
N PHE A 298 3.63 -2.71 -5.88
CA PHE A 298 2.45 -2.41 -6.69
C PHE A 298 1.88 -1.03 -6.44
N HIS A 299 2.03 -0.45 -5.24
CA HIS A 299 1.66 0.95 -5.03
C HIS A 299 2.49 1.91 -5.90
N MET A 300 3.75 1.56 -6.19
CA MET A 300 4.62 2.37 -7.05
C MET A 300 4.33 2.18 -8.54
N HIS A 301 4.03 0.95 -8.98
CA HIS A 301 4.01 0.60 -10.40
C HIS A 301 2.62 0.37 -10.99
N ASP A 302 1.64 -0.05 -10.19
CA ASP A 302 0.25 -0.23 -10.63
C ASP A 302 -0.75 -0.05 -9.48
N PRO A 303 -0.87 1.17 -8.91
CA PRO A 303 -1.76 1.42 -7.78
C PRO A 303 -3.25 1.25 -8.11
N ASN A 304 -3.62 1.31 -9.39
CA ASN A 304 -5.00 1.13 -9.85
C ASN A 304 -5.32 -0.32 -10.24
N GLY A 305 -4.30 -1.17 -10.45
CA GLY A 305 -4.45 -2.60 -10.68
C GLY A 305 -4.64 -3.42 -9.41
N ILE A 306 -4.46 -2.82 -8.24
CA ILE A 306 -4.64 -3.50 -6.93
C ILE A 306 -5.81 -2.92 -6.13
N ALA A 307 -6.42 -3.79 -5.32
CA ALA A 307 -7.58 -3.44 -4.51
C ALA A 307 -7.24 -2.64 -3.23
N ASN A 308 -5.98 -2.65 -2.80
CA ASN A 308 -5.52 -2.20 -1.47
C ASN A 308 -6.13 -2.98 -0.30
N TRP A 309 -6.72 -4.15 -0.52
CA TRP A 309 -7.20 -5.07 0.52
C TRP A 309 -7.02 -6.53 0.08
N SER A 310 -7.08 -7.48 1.04
CA SER A 310 -6.94 -8.92 0.77
C SER A 310 -8.26 -9.66 0.91
N VAL A 311 -8.51 -10.61 0.00
CA VAL A 311 -9.67 -11.54 0.08
C VAL A 311 -9.53 -12.60 1.19
N THR A 312 -8.43 -12.58 1.94
CA THR A 312 -8.23 -13.44 3.10
C THR A 312 -8.51 -12.67 4.39
N HIS A 313 -9.54 -13.09 5.12
CA HIS A 313 -9.86 -12.53 6.43
C HIS A 313 -8.86 -12.99 7.48
N VAL A 314 -8.31 -12.02 8.21
CA VAL A 314 -7.41 -12.23 9.35
C VAL A 314 -7.86 -11.31 10.47
N ASP A 315 -8.16 -11.88 11.64
CA ASP A 315 -8.69 -11.12 12.77
C ASP A 315 -7.55 -10.54 13.62
N TRP A 316 -7.36 -9.23 13.53
CA TRP A 316 -6.37 -8.47 14.31
C TRP A 316 -6.97 -7.73 15.52
N SER A 317 -8.21 -8.06 15.93
CA SER A 317 -8.90 -7.37 17.04
C SER A 317 -8.14 -7.41 18.36
N GLU A 318 -7.28 -8.41 18.58
CA GLU A 318 -6.45 -8.52 19.79
C GLU A 318 -5.22 -7.59 19.80
N ARG A 319 -4.87 -6.96 18.67
CA ARG A 319 -3.72 -6.03 18.53
C ARG A 319 -2.37 -6.58 19.06
N LYS A 320 -2.16 -7.89 18.92
CA LYS A 320 -0.91 -8.59 19.28
C LYS A 320 0.04 -8.67 18.08
N TRP A 321 1.25 -9.19 18.32
CA TRP A 321 2.23 -9.53 17.27
C TRP A 321 1.77 -10.59 16.28
N HIS A 322 0.68 -11.30 16.59
CA HIS A 322 0.06 -12.29 15.74
C HIS A 322 -1.47 -12.08 15.74
N PRO A 323 -2.19 -12.57 14.71
CA PRO A 323 -3.64 -12.49 14.68
C PRO A 323 -4.29 -13.28 15.83
N LYS A 324 -5.58 -13.02 16.05
CA LYS A 324 -6.45 -13.73 16.99
C LYS A 324 -6.38 -15.23 16.74
N SER A 325 -6.31 -15.97 17.84
CA SER A 325 -6.35 -17.43 17.83
C SER A 325 -7.78 -17.87 18.14
N TYR A 326 -8.36 -18.72 17.29
CA TYR A 326 -9.72 -19.23 17.50
C TYR A 326 -9.70 -20.58 18.18
N GLU A 327 -10.27 -20.70 19.37
CA GLU A 327 -10.50 -22.00 20.01
C GLU A 327 -11.71 -22.71 19.42
N LYS A 328 -11.87 -24.01 19.74
CA LYS A 328 -13.03 -24.82 19.31
C LYS A 328 -14.37 -24.14 19.62
N LYS A 329 -14.49 -23.51 20.80
CA LYS A 329 -15.71 -22.85 21.26
C LYS A 329 -16.04 -21.57 20.47
N ASP A 330 -15.03 -20.97 19.85
CA ASP A 330 -15.18 -19.73 19.10
C ASP A 330 -15.75 -19.99 17.70
N ILE A 331 -15.55 -21.20 17.18
CA ILE A 331 -15.99 -21.58 15.84
C ILE A 331 -17.43 -22.02 15.88
N SER A 332 -18.28 -21.15 15.34
CA SER A 332 -19.71 -21.35 15.23
C SER A 332 -20.19 -21.00 13.83
N GLU A 333 -21.37 -21.48 13.50
CA GLU A 333 -22.07 -21.06 12.30
C GLU A 333 -22.22 -19.52 12.26
N GLN A 334 -22.49 -18.90 13.41
CA GLN A 334 -22.65 -17.45 13.52
C GLN A 334 -21.35 -16.71 13.21
N LEU A 335 -20.20 -17.18 13.70
CA LEU A 335 -18.90 -16.60 13.36
C LEU A 335 -18.69 -16.53 11.84
N LEU A 336 -18.92 -17.64 11.14
CA LEU A 336 -18.76 -17.68 9.69
C LEU A 336 -19.74 -16.75 8.99
N LYS A 337 -21.00 -16.69 9.44
CA LYS A 337 -22.04 -15.76 8.93
C LYS A 337 -21.54 -14.33 9.06
N ASN A 338 -21.07 -13.96 10.24
CA ASN A 338 -20.58 -12.62 10.55
C ASN A 338 -19.41 -12.23 9.63
N ILE A 339 -18.40 -13.12 9.48
CA ILE A 339 -17.25 -12.86 8.61
C ILE A 339 -17.69 -12.70 7.15
N THR A 340 -18.58 -13.57 6.67
CA THR A 340 -19.10 -13.50 5.29
C THR A 340 -20.05 -12.33 5.04
N SER A 341 -20.54 -11.65 6.09
CA SER A 341 -21.35 -10.43 5.99
C SER A 341 -20.54 -9.15 6.12
N ILE A 342 -19.23 -9.24 6.41
CA ILE A 342 -18.36 -8.06 6.45
C ILE A 342 -18.29 -7.49 5.03
N MET A 343 -18.67 -6.23 4.89
CA MET A 343 -18.58 -5.47 3.63
C MET A 343 -17.49 -4.41 3.65
N GLU A 344 -16.80 -4.23 4.79
CA GLU A 344 -15.79 -3.19 4.98
C GLU A 344 -14.45 -3.80 5.40
N SER A 345 -13.36 -3.41 4.73
CA SER A 345 -12.00 -3.66 5.22
C SER A 345 -11.55 -2.47 6.06
N VAL A 346 -10.97 -2.75 7.22
CA VAL A 346 -10.53 -1.72 8.16
C VAL A 346 -9.02 -1.79 8.32
N HIS A 347 -8.32 -0.76 7.86
CA HIS A 347 -6.90 -0.59 8.14
C HIS A 347 -6.73 0.20 9.42
N VAL A 348 -6.14 -0.45 10.42
CA VAL A 348 -5.77 0.18 11.68
C VAL A 348 -4.28 0.48 11.63
N THR A 349 -3.94 1.76 11.55
CA THR A 349 -2.54 2.20 11.63
C THR A 349 -2.01 2.10 13.06
N SER A 350 -0.69 2.15 13.22
CA SER A 350 -0.05 2.15 14.54
C SER A 350 -0.39 3.39 15.38
N GLU A 351 -0.90 4.46 14.75
CA GLU A 351 -1.38 5.69 15.41
C GLU A 351 -2.89 5.65 15.71
N GLU A 352 -3.52 4.49 15.64
CA GLU A 352 -4.97 4.28 15.81
C GLU A 352 -5.86 5.02 14.79
N LYS A 353 -5.28 5.58 13.73
CA LYS A 353 -6.08 6.07 12.59
C LYS A 353 -6.68 4.88 11.86
N VAL A 354 -7.97 5.01 11.58
CA VAL A 354 -8.78 4.02 10.88
C VAL A 354 -9.03 4.50 9.47
N CYS A 355 -8.65 3.68 8.49
CA CYS A 355 -9.06 3.86 7.09
C CYS A 355 -9.99 2.71 6.72
N THR A 356 -11.19 3.02 6.27
CA THR A 356 -12.18 2.04 5.83
C THR A 356 -12.21 1.98 4.31
N ILE A 357 -12.24 0.77 3.77
CA ILE A 357 -12.48 0.51 2.35
C ILE A 357 -13.82 -0.21 2.25
N ASP A 358 -14.76 0.42 1.54
CA ASP A 358 -16.09 -0.12 1.31
C ASP A 358 -16.09 -1.20 0.21
N ILE A 359 -16.97 -2.18 0.38
CA ILE A 359 -17.31 -3.25 -0.57
C ILE A 359 -16.19 -4.29 -0.74
N ILE A 360 -15.96 -5.07 0.31
CA ILE A 360 -15.11 -6.26 0.28
C ILE A 360 -15.90 -7.57 0.33
N CYS A 361 -15.29 -8.64 -0.18
CA CYS A 361 -15.81 -10.00 -0.05
C CYS A 361 -14.67 -10.94 0.35
N TYR A 362 -14.66 -11.38 1.59
CA TYR A 362 -13.72 -12.40 2.02
C TYR A 362 -14.06 -13.75 1.41
N LEU A 363 -13.06 -14.35 0.76
CA LEU A 363 -13.13 -15.66 0.13
C LEU A 363 -12.47 -16.73 0.99
N PHE A 364 -11.46 -16.34 1.77
CA PHE A 364 -10.69 -17.22 2.62
C PHE A 364 -10.61 -16.67 4.03
N MET A 365 -10.32 -17.55 4.99
CA MET A 365 -10.06 -17.19 6.37
C MET A 365 -8.80 -17.90 6.86
N TRP A 366 -7.94 -17.18 7.56
CA TRP A 366 -6.79 -17.76 8.23
C TRP A 366 -7.09 -18.08 9.70
N PHE A 367 -6.69 -19.27 10.13
CA PHE A 367 -6.73 -19.71 11.53
C PHE A 367 -5.32 -19.83 12.11
N ARG A 368 -5.14 -19.59 13.41
CA ARG A 368 -3.89 -19.97 14.08
C ARG A 368 -3.86 -21.46 14.36
N GLN A 369 -2.75 -22.12 14.04
CA GLN A 369 -2.61 -23.59 14.02
C GLN A 369 -2.75 -24.31 15.36
N LEU A 370 -2.43 -23.66 16.50
CA LEU A 370 -2.47 -24.28 17.84
C LEU A 370 -3.85 -24.86 18.23
N PRO A 371 -4.98 -24.20 17.87
CA PRO A 371 -6.32 -24.79 17.99
C PRO A 371 -6.84 -25.58 16.76
N VAL A 372 -6.22 -25.48 15.58
CA VAL A 372 -6.63 -26.18 14.34
C VAL A 372 -6.49 -27.70 14.43
N VAL A 373 -5.44 -28.19 15.10
CA VAL A 373 -5.26 -29.62 15.36
C VAL A 373 -6.42 -30.20 16.19
N LYS A 374 -7.09 -29.38 17.02
CA LYS A 374 -8.30 -29.78 17.78
C LYS A 374 -9.62 -29.61 17.01
N LEU A 375 -9.64 -28.82 15.94
CA LEU A 375 -10.82 -28.64 15.08
C LEU A 375 -11.06 -29.83 14.16
N ILE A 376 -9.98 -30.40 13.63
CA ILE A 376 -10.02 -31.58 12.75
C ILE A 376 -10.30 -32.87 13.54
N ALA A 377 -9.92 -32.92 14.81
CA ALA A 377 -10.14 -34.10 15.65
C ALA A 377 -11.60 -34.34 16.06
N PHE A 378 -12.52 -33.37 15.92
CA PHE A 378 -13.86 -33.45 16.55
C PHE A 378 -15.02 -32.78 15.78
N GLY A 379 -15.07 -32.86 14.44
CA GLY A 379 -16.31 -32.57 13.71
C GLY A 379 -16.59 -31.10 13.33
N ALA A 380 -15.60 -30.21 13.37
CA ALA A 380 -15.75 -28.89 12.76
C ALA A 380 -15.79 -28.94 11.22
N GLU A 381 -15.25 -30.02 10.63
CA GLU A 381 -15.51 -30.39 9.24
C GLU A 381 -17.02 -30.50 9.00
N GLU A 382 -17.79 -31.16 9.87
CA GLU A 382 -19.26 -31.29 9.73
C GLU A 382 -20.02 -29.99 9.99
N TYR A 383 -19.49 -29.04 10.78
CA TYR A 383 -20.16 -27.75 11.04
C TYR A 383 -19.90 -26.70 9.95
N ILE A 384 -18.66 -26.58 9.49
CA ILE A 384 -18.33 -25.80 8.30
C ILE A 384 -19.07 -26.41 7.09
N TRP A 385 -19.14 -27.74 7.01
CA TRP A 385 -19.78 -28.47 5.92
C TRP A 385 -21.30 -28.57 5.97
N GLY A 386 -21.92 -28.74 7.13
CA GLY A 386 -23.38 -28.80 7.30
C GLY A 386 -24.04 -27.56 6.71
N ARG A 387 -23.28 -26.46 6.67
CA ARG A 387 -23.64 -25.23 5.97
C ARG A 387 -23.30 -25.21 4.49
N PHE A 388 -22.17 -25.76 4.03
CA PHE A 388 -21.90 -25.94 2.60
C PHE A 388 -23.03 -26.74 1.93
N GLU A 389 -23.49 -27.84 2.54
CA GLU A 389 -24.64 -28.57 2.01
C GLU A 389 -25.96 -27.78 2.06
N LEU A 390 -26.23 -26.99 3.09
CA LEU A 390 -27.45 -26.18 3.20
C LEU A 390 -27.46 -24.97 2.25
N ILE A 391 -26.31 -24.36 1.97
CA ILE A 391 -26.14 -23.26 1.00
C ILE A 391 -26.25 -23.81 -0.43
N VAL A 392 -25.63 -24.96 -0.72
CA VAL A 392 -25.70 -25.63 -2.03
C VAL A 392 -27.10 -26.21 -2.30
N LYS A 393 -27.76 -26.86 -1.31
CA LYS A 393 -29.13 -27.39 -1.47
C LYS A 393 -30.19 -26.30 -1.64
N LYS A 394 -30.01 -25.09 -1.08
CA LYS A 394 -30.96 -23.99 -1.26
C LYS A 394 -30.98 -23.43 -2.68
N LYS A 395 -29.89 -23.54 -3.46
CA LYS A 395 -29.87 -23.15 -4.88
C LYS A 395 -30.50 -24.20 -5.79
N GLY A 396 -30.29 -25.50 -5.53
CA GLY A 396 -30.87 -26.57 -6.35
C GLY A 396 -32.40 -26.77 -6.21
N LYS A 397 -33.05 -26.11 -5.24
CA LYS A 397 -34.50 -26.16 -5.03
C LYS A 397 -35.26 -24.96 -5.63
N GLY A 398 -34.55 -23.89 -6.01
CA GLY A 398 -35.17 -22.70 -6.65
C GLY A 398 -35.35 -22.84 -8.17
N GLU A 399 -34.69 -23.80 -8.80
CA GLU A 399 -34.67 -23.97 -10.26
C GLU A 399 -35.56 -25.13 -10.75
N LYS A 400 -36.25 -25.82 -9.84
CA LYS A 400 -37.22 -26.88 -10.18
C LYS A 400 -38.69 -26.50 -9.98
N ASP A 401 -38.97 -25.31 -9.46
CA ASP A 401 -40.34 -24.81 -9.26
C ASP A 401 -40.72 -23.72 -10.30
N THR A 402 -39.94 -23.59 -11.39
CA THR A 402 -40.31 -22.84 -12.59
C THR A 402 -39.93 -23.63 -13.85
N MET A 403 -40.63 -24.73 -14.07
CA MET A 403 -40.89 -25.25 -15.41
C MET A 403 -42.28 -25.85 -15.48
#